data_AF-A0A952P0P8-F1
#
_entry.id   AF-A0A952P0P8-F1
#
_cell.length_a   1.000
_cell.length_b   1.000
_cell.length_c   1.000
_cell.angle_alpha   90.00
_cell.angle_beta   90.00
_cell.angle_gamma   90.00
#
_symmetry.space_group_name_H-M   'P 1'
#
loop_
_entity.id
_entity.type
_entity.pdbx_description
1 polymer ?
#
loop_
_entity_poly.entity_id
_entity_poly.type
_entity_poly.pdbx_seq_one_letter_code
_entity_poly.pdbx_strand_id
1 'polypeptide(L)'
;MKFSALLFVGASMILSAQAHAAERTLISNCKAQVSLGGPQSTIQIQIFKNADGRLVGESRTDNGRILAQKATVETHQVRAGLSAESIDSEENLNLGETLVVHAMMIESFDEMKASAGLELKDVREVTAYVVGLEEQGNNPIGMTAIVEARNGQGQAMGSYLGGFVVGKCQ
;
A
#
# COMPACT_ATOMS: atom_id res chain seq x y z
N MET A 1 5.91 -81.31 -1.43
CA MET A 1 6.41 -80.32 -2.40
C MET A 1 5.95 -78.94 -1.93
N LYS A 2 6.88 -78.07 -1.55
CA LYS A 2 6.60 -76.72 -1.01
C LYS A 2 6.71 -75.72 -2.16
N PHE A 3 5.62 -75.01 -2.47
CA PHE A 3 5.64 -73.88 -3.40
C PHE A 3 5.86 -72.59 -2.60
N SER A 4 7.00 -71.95 -2.79
CA SER A 4 7.27 -70.58 -2.35
C SER A 4 6.63 -69.60 -3.33
N ALA A 5 5.69 -68.78 -2.85
CA ALA A 5 5.21 -67.61 -3.58
C ALA A 5 5.95 -66.38 -3.02
N LEU A 6 6.86 -65.80 -3.81
CA LEU A 6 7.37 -64.45 -3.58
C LEU A 6 6.29 -63.45 -4.02
N LEU A 7 5.71 -62.73 -3.06
CA LEU A 7 4.85 -61.57 -3.31
C LEU A 7 5.74 -60.32 -3.39
N PHE A 8 5.96 -59.84 -4.61
CA PHE A 8 6.47 -58.50 -4.87
C PHE A 8 5.37 -57.49 -4.54
N VAL A 9 5.46 -56.84 -3.38
CA VAL A 9 4.64 -55.66 -3.07
C VAL A 9 5.38 -54.45 -3.64
N GLY A 10 4.98 -54.04 -4.84
CA GLY A 10 5.48 -52.83 -5.48
C GLY A 10 5.08 -51.61 -4.65
N ALA A 11 6.08 -50.89 -4.14
CA ALA A 11 5.89 -49.61 -3.51
C ALA A 11 5.51 -48.57 -4.58
N SER A 12 4.22 -48.29 -4.75
CA SER A 12 3.76 -47.10 -5.47
C SER A 12 4.17 -45.87 -4.68
N MET A 13 5.33 -45.30 -5.02
CA MET A 13 5.67 -43.93 -4.63
C MET A 13 4.74 -42.99 -5.40
N ILE A 14 3.62 -42.65 -4.79
CA ILE A 14 2.81 -41.52 -5.23
C ILE A 14 3.65 -40.28 -4.93
N LEU A 15 4.39 -39.79 -5.93
CA LEU A 15 4.92 -38.43 -5.92
C LEU A 15 3.72 -37.48 -5.91
N SER A 16 3.26 -37.12 -4.72
CA SER A 16 2.40 -35.96 -4.53
C SER A 16 3.22 -34.73 -4.84
N ALA A 17 3.25 -34.35 -6.13
CA ALA A 17 3.69 -33.03 -6.54
C ALA A 17 2.72 -32.03 -5.89
N GLN A 18 3.13 -31.48 -4.75
CA GLN A 18 2.48 -30.32 -4.17
C GLN A 18 2.67 -29.19 -5.17
N ALA A 19 1.64 -28.95 -5.97
CA ALA A 19 1.48 -27.70 -6.70
C ALA A 19 1.38 -26.60 -5.62
N HIS A 20 2.51 -26.02 -5.25
CA HIS A 20 2.54 -24.76 -4.53
C HIS A 20 1.95 -23.73 -5.49
N ALA A 21 0.62 -23.58 -5.47
CA ALA A 21 0.01 -22.31 -5.84
C ALA A 21 0.79 -21.25 -5.08
N ALA A 22 1.46 -20.34 -5.80
CA ALA A 22 2.25 -19.29 -5.18
C ALA A 22 1.30 -18.46 -4.31
N GLU A 23 1.27 -18.77 -3.02
CA GLU A 23 0.37 -18.14 -2.06
C GLU A 23 0.79 -16.68 -1.95
N ARG A 24 -0.13 -15.78 -2.29
CA ARG A 24 0.04 -14.33 -2.15
C ARG A 24 -0.87 -13.89 -1.02
N THR A 25 -0.29 -13.30 0.01
CA THR A 25 -1.04 -12.77 1.15
C THR A 25 -1.34 -11.30 0.88
N LEU A 26 -2.61 -10.90 0.91
CA LEU A 26 -3.00 -9.49 0.93
C LEU A 26 -2.57 -8.88 2.27
N ILE A 27 -1.76 -7.83 2.26
CA ILE A 27 -1.25 -7.18 3.48
C ILE A 27 -1.83 -5.79 3.73
N SER A 28 -2.25 -5.08 2.67
CA SER A 28 -2.96 -3.80 2.80
C SER A 28 -3.85 -3.58 1.57
N ASN A 29 -4.96 -2.87 1.75
CA ASN A 29 -5.92 -2.57 0.70
C ASN A 29 -6.51 -1.19 0.95
N CYS A 30 -6.55 -0.37 -0.08
CA CYS A 30 -7.22 0.92 -0.05
C CYS A 30 -8.11 1.04 -1.27
N LYS A 31 -9.40 1.30 -1.04
CA LYS A 31 -10.32 1.74 -2.08
C LYS A 31 -10.77 3.15 -1.73
N ALA A 32 -10.45 4.12 -2.57
CA ALA A 32 -10.76 5.53 -2.36
C ALA A 32 -11.54 6.09 -3.55
N GLN A 33 -12.50 6.97 -3.27
CA GLN A 33 -13.12 7.82 -4.28
C GLN A 33 -12.41 9.17 -4.25
N VAL A 34 -11.82 9.56 -5.38
CA VAL A 34 -11.04 10.80 -5.51
C VAL A 34 -11.63 11.68 -6.62
N SER A 35 -11.43 12.99 -6.48
CA SER A 35 -11.80 13.99 -7.47
C SER A 35 -10.57 14.82 -7.83
N LEU A 36 -10.32 14.98 -9.13
CA LEU A 36 -9.21 15.78 -9.67
C LEU A 36 -9.77 16.87 -10.59
N GLY A 37 -10.53 17.81 -10.03
CA GLY A 37 -11.17 18.88 -10.81
C GLY A 37 -12.19 18.37 -11.86
N GLY A 38 -12.79 17.20 -11.62
CA GLY A 38 -13.65 16.50 -12.56
C GLY A 38 -14.58 15.49 -11.88
N PRO A 39 -15.20 14.56 -12.64
CA PRO A 39 -16.04 13.51 -12.05
C PRO A 39 -15.24 12.61 -11.11
N GLN A 40 -15.90 12.09 -10.08
CA GLN A 40 -15.28 11.18 -9.12
C GLN A 40 -14.79 9.92 -9.82
N SER A 41 -13.59 9.49 -9.47
CA SER A 41 -12.98 8.24 -9.91
C SER A 41 -12.71 7.37 -8.69
N THR A 42 -12.95 6.06 -8.81
CA THR A 42 -12.55 5.08 -7.81
C THR A 42 -11.15 4.59 -8.13
N ILE A 43 -10.27 4.65 -7.13
CA ILE A 43 -8.94 4.04 -7.17
C ILE A 43 -8.91 2.93 -6.13
N GLN A 44 -8.47 1.75 -6.53
CA GLN A 44 -8.19 0.64 -5.63
C GLN A 44 -6.73 0.25 -5.75
N ILE A 45 -6.05 0.14 -4.61
CA ILE A 45 -4.70 -0.36 -4.49
C ILE A 45 -4.69 -1.51 -3.49
N GLN A 46 -4.05 -2.60 -3.87
CA GLN A 46 -3.85 -3.78 -3.03
C GLN A 46 -2.37 -4.11 -2.98
N ILE A 47 -1.87 -4.37 -1.77
CA ILE A 47 -0.48 -4.78 -1.56
C ILE A 47 -0.47 -6.25 -1.18
N PHE A 48 0.34 -7.01 -1.89
CA PHE A 48 0.53 -8.43 -1.67
C PHE A 48 1.96 -8.72 -1.25
N LYS A 49 2.11 -9.64 -0.31
CA LYS A 49 3.37 -10.32 -0.02
C LYS A 49 3.34 -11.69 -0.67
N ASN A 50 4.28 -11.91 -1.58
CA ASN A 50 4.46 -13.20 -2.23
C ASN A 50 5.19 -14.17 -1.28
N ALA A 51 5.15 -15.47 -1.58
CA ALA A 51 5.85 -16.51 -0.82
C ALA A 51 7.38 -16.30 -0.73
N ASP A 52 7.99 -15.64 -1.72
CA ASP A 52 9.40 -15.23 -1.73
C ASP A 52 9.70 -14.00 -0.83
N GLY A 53 8.67 -13.44 -0.18
CA GLY A 53 8.75 -12.25 0.65
C GLY A 53 8.67 -10.93 -0.12
N ARG A 54 8.67 -10.95 -1.46
CA ARG A 54 8.59 -9.74 -2.29
C ARG A 54 7.22 -9.09 -2.18
N LEU A 55 7.22 -7.76 -2.14
CA LEU A 55 6.00 -6.96 -2.14
C LEU A 55 5.63 -6.52 -3.56
N VAL A 56 4.35 -6.71 -3.89
CA VAL A 56 3.76 -6.32 -5.17
C VAL A 56 2.50 -5.52 -4.90
N GLY A 57 2.44 -4.31 -5.44
CA GLY A 57 1.23 -3.50 -5.46
C GLY A 57 0.45 -3.74 -6.76
N GLU A 58 -0.86 -3.87 -6.64
CA GLU A 58 -1.78 -3.89 -7.79
C GLU A 58 -2.71 -2.70 -7.69
N SER A 59 -2.73 -1.86 -8.73
CA SER A 59 -3.61 -0.70 -8.82
C SER A 59 -4.67 -0.88 -9.91
N ARG A 60 -5.88 -0.35 -9.64
CA ARG A 60 -7.03 -0.37 -10.53
C ARG A 60 -7.81 0.95 -10.40
N THR A 61 -8.16 1.54 -11.53
CA THR A 61 -9.13 2.65 -11.65
C THR A 61 -10.47 2.13 -12.20
N ASP A 62 -11.55 2.92 -12.15
CA ASP A 62 -12.86 2.52 -12.70
C ASP A 62 -12.74 1.97 -14.13
N ASN A 63 -12.99 0.66 -14.31
CA ASN A 63 -12.83 -0.10 -15.56
C ASN A 63 -11.41 -0.11 -16.16
N GLY A 64 -10.40 0.30 -15.39
CA GLY A 64 -9.01 0.29 -15.78
C GLY A 64 -8.38 -1.10 -15.77
N ARG A 65 -7.29 -1.26 -16.52
CA ARG A 65 -6.43 -2.44 -16.45
C ARG A 65 -5.80 -2.53 -15.06
N ILE A 66 -5.65 -3.75 -14.53
CA ILE A 66 -4.83 -3.98 -13.35
C ILE A 66 -3.36 -3.70 -13.71
N LEU A 67 -2.73 -2.79 -12.98
CA LEU A 67 -1.31 -2.52 -13.10
C LEU A 67 -0.60 -3.12 -11.89
N ALA A 68 0.22 -4.14 -12.10
CA ALA A 68 1.06 -4.73 -11.07
C ALA A 68 2.44 -4.06 -11.08
N GLN A 69 2.91 -3.63 -9.91
CA GLN A 69 4.16 -2.91 -9.70
C GLN A 69 4.88 -3.43 -8.46
N LYS A 70 6.19 -3.18 -8.35
CA LYS A 70 6.90 -3.38 -7.08
C LYS A 70 6.31 -2.44 -6.03
N ALA A 71 6.24 -2.91 -4.79
CA ALA A 71 5.89 -2.07 -3.65
C ALA A 71 7.03 -2.05 -2.63
N THR A 72 7.15 -0.94 -1.90
CA THR A 72 8.00 -0.81 -0.71
C THR A 72 7.14 -0.43 0.48
N VAL A 73 7.63 -0.76 1.68
CA VAL A 73 6.94 -0.46 2.94
C VAL A 73 7.93 0.20 3.86
N GLU A 74 7.55 1.38 4.33
CA GLU A 74 8.36 2.17 5.25
C GLU A 74 7.48 2.68 6.38
N THR A 75 8.05 2.76 7.58
CA THR A 75 7.37 3.32 8.76
C THR A 75 8.16 4.52 9.25
N HIS A 76 7.48 5.64 9.40
CA HIS A 76 8.09 6.93 9.72
C HIS A 76 7.37 7.57 10.90
N GLN A 77 8.15 8.17 11.81
CA GLN A 77 7.61 9.05 12.85
C GLN A 77 7.27 10.41 12.24
N VAL A 78 6.16 10.98 12.69
CA VAL A 78 5.64 12.27 12.22
C VAL A 78 5.72 13.27 13.36
N ARG A 79 6.47 14.35 13.16
CA ARG A 79 6.60 15.43 14.16
C ARG A 79 5.24 16.09 14.43
N ALA A 80 5.07 16.53 15.68
CA ALA A 80 3.97 17.42 16.03
C ALA A 80 4.17 18.82 15.40
N GLY A 81 3.08 19.54 15.17
CA GLY A 81 3.13 20.93 14.72
C GLY A 81 3.38 21.12 13.23
N LEU A 82 3.29 20.07 12.42
CA LEU A 82 3.32 20.19 10.95
C LEU A 82 2.12 21.01 10.46
N SER A 83 2.35 21.86 9.46
CA SER A 83 1.32 22.65 8.80
C SER A 83 1.49 22.66 7.28
N ALA A 84 0.38 22.82 6.56
CA ALA A 84 0.40 22.99 5.11
C ALA A 84 1.16 24.25 4.63
N GLU A 85 1.39 25.22 5.52
CA GLU A 85 2.09 26.48 5.24
C GLU A 85 3.61 26.38 5.46
N SER A 86 4.08 25.33 6.15
CA SER A 86 5.49 25.14 6.54
C SER A 86 6.40 24.56 5.44
N ILE A 87 5.92 24.53 4.19
CA ILE A 87 6.52 23.80 3.05
C ILE A 87 7.85 24.41 2.55
N ASP A 88 8.25 25.59 3.01
CA ASP A 88 9.49 26.27 2.60
C ASP A 88 10.80 25.47 2.85
N SER A 89 10.75 24.30 3.49
CA SER A 89 11.87 23.33 3.47
C SER A 89 11.42 21.87 3.43
N GLU A 90 10.90 21.40 2.29
CA GLU A 90 10.72 19.95 2.03
C GLU A 90 12.03 19.15 2.28
N GLU A 91 13.19 19.79 2.22
CA GLU A 91 14.52 19.20 2.46
C GLU A 91 14.70 18.57 3.86
N ASN A 92 13.84 18.89 4.83
CA ASN A 92 13.95 18.38 6.21
C ASN A 92 12.84 17.40 6.61
N LEU A 93 11.95 17.01 5.69
CA LEU A 93 10.86 16.09 5.99
C LEU A 93 11.25 14.65 5.62
N ASN A 94 10.86 13.69 6.46
CA ASN A 94 10.85 12.29 6.03
C ASN A 94 9.63 12.01 5.15
N LEU A 95 9.62 10.86 4.45
CA LEU A 95 8.53 10.50 3.53
C LEU A 95 7.14 10.54 4.21
N GLY A 96 7.03 10.07 5.45
CA GLY A 96 5.77 10.06 6.17
C GLY A 96 5.25 11.47 6.46
N GLU A 97 6.13 12.37 6.87
CA GLU A 97 5.82 13.79 7.07
C GLU A 97 5.43 14.47 5.76
N THR A 98 6.15 14.20 4.67
CA THR A 98 5.82 14.69 3.33
C THR A 98 4.41 14.24 2.92
N LEU A 99 4.05 12.97 3.12
CA LEU A 99 2.72 12.45 2.79
C LEU A 99 1.60 13.06 3.64
N VAL A 100 1.86 13.35 4.91
CA VAL A 100 0.89 14.00 5.80
C VAL A 100 0.70 15.47 5.44
N VAL A 101 1.80 16.22 5.27
CA VAL A 101 1.74 17.65 4.90
C VAL A 101 1.11 17.82 3.52
N HIS A 102 1.46 16.97 2.56
CA HIS A 102 0.84 16.99 1.25
C HIS A 102 -0.67 16.73 1.34
N ALA A 103 -1.10 15.77 2.17
CA ALA A 103 -2.51 15.53 2.40
C ALA A 103 -3.22 16.77 2.98
N MET A 104 -2.62 17.45 3.98
CA MET A 104 -3.16 18.69 4.54
C MET A 104 -3.28 19.79 3.47
N MET A 105 -2.28 19.90 2.60
CA MET A 105 -2.26 20.88 1.52
C MET A 105 -3.37 20.59 0.51
N ILE A 106 -3.49 19.35 0.03
CA ILE A 106 -4.52 18.94 -0.93
C ILE A 106 -5.94 19.13 -0.38
N GLU A 107 -6.16 18.84 0.91
CA GLU A 107 -7.45 19.07 1.58
C GLU A 107 -7.80 20.57 1.72
N SER A 108 -6.81 21.46 1.72
CA SER A 108 -7.05 22.91 1.81
C SER A 108 -7.56 23.53 0.50
N PHE A 109 -7.48 22.82 -0.62
CA PHE A 109 -8.01 23.28 -1.90
C PHE A 109 -9.46 22.80 -2.09
N ASP A 110 -10.41 23.68 -1.82
CA ASP A 110 -11.85 23.41 -1.92
C ASP A 110 -12.28 22.81 -3.28
N GLU A 111 -11.61 23.18 -4.39
CA GLU A 111 -11.97 22.67 -5.72
C GLU A 111 -11.68 21.16 -5.89
N MET A 112 -10.73 20.60 -5.14
CA MET A 112 -10.37 19.19 -5.25
C MET A 112 -11.33 18.28 -4.48
N LYS A 113 -12.03 18.80 -3.47
CA LYS A 113 -12.93 18.02 -2.58
C LYS A 113 -12.27 16.74 -2.04
N ALA A 114 -10.97 16.81 -1.81
CA ALA A 114 -10.19 15.70 -1.29
C ALA A 114 -10.36 15.59 0.23
N SER A 115 -10.23 14.37 0.75
CA SER A 115 -10.22 14.12 2.19
C SER A 115 -9.57 12.77 2.48
N ALA A 116 -8.57 12.75 3.34
CA ALA A 116 -8.00 11.57 3.98
C ALA A 116 -8.98 10.97 5.01
N GLY A 117 -9.95 11.76 5.48
CA GLY A 117 -11.00 11.31 6.39
C GLY A 117 -10.53 11.05 7.82
N LEU A 118 -9.45 11.71 8.24
CA LEU A 118 -8.85 11.65 9.57
C LEU A 118 -8.23 13.00 9.95
N GLU A 119 -8.05 13.26 11.26
CA GLU A 119 -7.41 14.50 11.72
C GLU A 119 -5.89 14.43 11.56
N LEU A 120 -5.41 14.89 10.40
CA LEU A 120 -4.00 14.81 10.00
C LEU A 120 -3.04 15.44 11.02
N LYS A 121 -3.50 16.44 11.80
CA LYS A 121 -2.72 17.11 12.86
C LYS A 121 -2.39 16.20 14.04
N ASP A 122 -3.13 15.11 14.23
CA ASP A 122 -2.94 14.17 15.33
C ASP A 122 -2.05 12.97 14.97
N VAL A 123 -1.71 12.82 13.68
CA VAL A 123 -0.85 11.73 13.17
C VAL A 123 0.56 11.88 13.73
N ARG A 124 1.10 10.80 14.32
CA ARG A 124 2.45 10.74 14.89
C ARG A 124 3.29 9.59 14.35
N GLU A 125 2.67 8.62 13.70
CA GLU A 125 3.36 7.55 12.99
C GLU A 125 2.56 7.18 11.76
N VAL A 126 3.25 6.90 10.67
CA VAL A 126 2.64 6.37 9.45
C VAL A 126 3.42 5.17 8.95
N THR A 127 2.70 4.15 8.49
CA THR A 127 3.23 3.10 7.63
C THR A 127 2.77 3.37 6.21
N ALA A 128 3.72 3.65 5.32
CA ALA A 128 3.47 3.94 3.92
C ALA A 128 3.77 2.71 3.06
N TYR A 129 2.77 2.24 2.32
CA TYR A 129 2.91 1.21 1.30
C TYR A 129 2.99 1.90 -0.06
N VAL A 130 4.21 2.16 -0.52
CA VAL A 130 4.47 2.88 -1.76
C VAL A 130 4.38 1.92 -2.95
N VAL A 131 3.65 2.31 -3.99
CA VAL A 131 3.45 1.50 -5.20
C VAL A 131 4.05 2.20 -6.42
N GLY A 132 4.88 1.45 -7.15
CA GLY A 132 5.72 1.96 -8.23
C GLY A 132 7.06 2.47 -7.71
N LEU A 133 7.98 2.81 -8.62
CA LEU A 133 9.10 3.74 -8.39
C LEU A 133 10.50 3.23 -7.98
N GLU A 134 11.00 2.11 -8.53
CA GLU A 134 12.45 1.86 -8.44
C GLU A 134 13.26 2.42 -9.61
N GLU A 135 12.64 2.73 -10.76
CA GLU A 135 13.39 3.19 -11.95
C GLU A 135 13.64 4.71 -12.01
N GLN A 136 13.10 5.51 -11.07
CA GLN A 136 13.14 6.99 -11.18
C GLN A 136 13.83 7.72 -10.00
N GLY A 137 14.60 7.01 -9.15
CA GLY A 137 15.40 7.62 -8.07
C GLY A 137 14.67 7.84 -6.75
N ASN A 138 15.25 8.64 -5.85
CA ASN A 138 14.82 8.76 -4.44
C ASN A 138 13.50 9.52 -4.21
N ASN A 139 12.94 10.21 -5.21
CA ASN A 139 11.69 10.96 -5.04
C ASN A 139 10.94 11.17 -6.37
N PRO A 140 10.42 10.11 -6.99
CA PRO A 140 9.91 10.24 -8.34
C PRO A 140 8.47 10.74 -8.38
N ILE A 141 8.26 11.64 -9.33
CA ILE A 141 6.99 12.30 -9.62
C ILE A 141 5.93 11.23 -9.93
N GLY A 142 4.79 11.25 -9.22
CA GLY A 142 3.68 10.31 -9.45
C GLY A 142 3.57 9.14 -8.46
N MET A 143 4.25 9.21 -7.32
CA MET A 143 4.09 8.24 -6.23
C MET A 143 2.64 8.14 -5.76
N THR A 144 2.17 6.91 -5.57
CA THR A 144 0.93 6.63 -4.85
C THR A 144 1.22 5.68 -3.69
N ALA A 145 0.67 5.98 -2.52
CA ALA A 145 0.87 5.19 -1.33
C ALA A 145 -0.46 4.91 -0.62
N ILE A 146 -0.58 3.73 -0.02
CA ILE A 146 -1.55 3.53 1.06
C ILE A 146 -0.86 3.98 2.34
N VAL A 147 -1.45 4.92 3.06
CA VAL A 147 -0.92 5.45 4.31
C VAL A 147 -1.78 4.96 5.46
N GLU A 148 -1.23 4.10 6.31
CA GLU A 148 -1.86 3.68 7.57
C GLU A 148 -1.34 4.57 8.69
N ALA A 149 -2.25 5.32 9.32
CA ALA A 149 -1.89 6.38 10.26
C ALA A 149 -2.21 6.02 11.71
N ARG A 150 -1.34 6.44 12.63
CA ARG A 150 -1.53 6.31 14.08
C ARG A 150 -1.34 7.64 14.79
N ASN A 151 -2.08 7.83 15.88
CA ASN A 151 -1.96 9.02 16.72
C ASN A 151 -0.79 8.91 17.72
N GLY A 152 -0.58 9.97 18.52
CA GLY A 152 0.47 9.99 19.57
C GLY A 152 0.32 8.97 20.70
N GLN A 153 -0.79 8.26 20.76
CA GLN A 153 -1.01 7.14 21.70
C GLN A 153 -0.78 5.78 21.02
N GLY A 154 -0.36 5.75 19.75
CA GLY A 154 -0.19 4.54 18.95
C GLY A 154 -1.51 3.92 18.45
N GLN A 155 -2.64 4.60 18.64
CA GLN A 155 -3.95 4.13 18.19
C GLN A 155 -4.08 4.32 16.68
N ALA A 156 -4.60 3.31 15.99
CA ALA A 156 -4.90 3.40 14.57
C ALA A 156 -6.01 4.43 14.31
N MET A 157 -5.73 5.38 13.42
CA MET A 157 -6.66 6.43 13.01
C MET A 157 -7.43 6.04 11.74
N GLY A 158 -6.90 5.08 10.99
CA GLY A 158 -7.42 4.64 9.70
C GLY A 158 -6.34 4.66 8.64
N SER A 159 -6.77 4.58 7.39
CA SER A 159 -5.89 4.68 6.24
C SER A 159 -6.45 5.60 5.17
N TYR A 160 -5.54 6.18 4.39
CA TYR A 160 -5.88 7.01 3.25
C TYR A 160 -4.95 6.72 2.08
N LEU A 161 -5.46 6.94 0.87
CA LEU A 161 -4.67 7.03 -0.34
C LEU A 161 -3.92 8.36 -0.28
N GLY A 162 -2.59 8.31 -0.34
CA GLY A 162 -1.71 9.47 -0.37
C GLY A 162 -0.77 9.47 -1.58
N GLY A 163 0.00 10.54 -1.75
CA GLY A 163 0.81 10.78 -2.94
C GLY A 163 0.09 11.75 -3.87
N PHE A 164 0.04 11.47 -5.17
CA PHE A 164 -0.54 12.39 -6.17
C PHE A 164 -2.02 12.76 -5.93
N VAL A 165 -2.77 11.85 -5.31
CA VAL A 165 -4.17 12.07 -4.93
C VAL A 165 -4.38 11.74 -3.47
N VAL A 166 -5.39 12.36 -2.88
CA VAL A 166 -5.77 12.14 -1.48
C VAL A 166 -7.21 11.67 -1.40
N GLY A 167 -7.42 10.56 -0.71
CA GLY A 167 -8.76 10.02 -0.51
C GLY A 167 -8.83 8.99 0.61
N LYS A 168 -9.88 9.07 1.43
CA LYS A 168 -10.17 8.14 2.51
C LYS A 168 -10.31 6.71 1.96
N CYS A 169 -9.61 5.75 2.57
CA CYS A 169 -9.80 4.34 2.25
C CYS A 169 -11.11 3.83 2.88
N GLN A 170 -11.86 3.04 2.10
CA GLN A 170 -13.09 2.34 2.50
C GLN A 170 -12.83 0.89 2.91
#